data_AF-A0A366I9W0-F1
#
_entry.id   AF-A0A366I9W0-F1
#
_cell.length_a   1.000
_cell.length_b   1.000
_cell.length_c   1.000
_cell.angle_alpha   90.00
_cell.angle_beta   90.00
_cell.angle_gamma   90.00
#
_symmetry.space_group_name_H-M   'P 1'
#
loop_
_entity.id
_entity.type
_entity.pdbx_description
1 polymer ?
#
loop_
_entity_poly.entity_id
_entity_poly.type
_entity_poly.pdbx_seq_one_letter_code
_entity_poly.pdbx_strand_id
1 'polypeptide(L)'
;MALDTSALGGMYSNRITLVSSDKGVGVNLGNLSARSGDIRLSANGKLSVGDAIAQGNIQAQGGSLALQGKQQAGGELNLSGKAEIALTDADLRAEQSVTLAAESELKSNNTWISAGVDAQGVVKSGQRLTIKSDGVTLNNTQLAADNVAIKADKALRQDEQSVIKADSELDIQGKAIALSGIAGAQSVRLEAEILIGSRSAELQATNSATVRATQQGDWQGGLAAGNTLTLAGGQIAQRGTLAARTLNLNVDSLDNQGNLLGVDALNLTATGDFRNQGMLISGGDSQLSVRALDNRGTLSGNGQTTIDASTIRNDGKMIAKYRC
;
A
#
# COMPACT_ATOMS: atom_id res chain seq x y z
N MET A 1 39.34 -3.29 6.42
CA MET A 1 38.96 -4.02 7.65
C MET A 1 37.56 -3.57 8.03
N ALA A 2 36.61 -4.49 8.20
CA ALA A 2 35.26 -4.16 8.65
C ALA A 2 35.27 -3.68 10.11
N LEU A 3 34.43 -2.71 10.45
CA LEU A 3 34.22 -2.31 11.83
C LEU A 3 33.13 -3.20 12.41
N ASP A 4 33.47 -4.08 13.35
CA ASP A 4 32.50 -4.98 14.01
C ASP A 4 32.46 -4.68 15.50
N THR A 5 31.31 -4.24 15.98
CA THR A 5 31.04 -4.01 17.40
C THR A 5 30.07 -5.03 17.97
N SER A 6 29.50 -5.92 17.16
CA SER A 6 28.49 -6.90 17.58
C SER A 6 29.03 -7.89 18.62
N ALA A 7 30.32 -8.23 18.53
CA ALA A 7 31.01 -9.11 19.47
C ALA A 7 31.57 -8.39 20.72
N LEU A 8 31.55 -7.05 20.74
CA LEU A 8 32.16 -6.22 21.79
C LEU A 8 31.15 -5.73 22.84
N GLY A 9 29.89 -6.13 22.73
CA GLY A 9 28.80 -5.67 23.58
C GLY A 9 28.04 -4.49 22.97
N GLY A 10 27.32 -3.74 23.82
CA GLY A 10 26.54 -2.58 23.38
C GLY A 10 27.25 -1.24 23.61
N MET A 11 26.92 -0.24 22.80
CA MET A 11 27.36 1.15 22.98
C MET A 11 26.27 1.94 23.71
N TYR A 12 26.61 2.50 24.86
CA TYR A 12 25.68 3.26 25.71
C TYR A 12 26.22 4.67 25.94
N SER A 13 25.46 5.69 25.51
CA SER A 13 25.88 7.09 25.60
C SER A 13 24.67 8.02 25.71
N ASN A 14 24.91 9.32 25.88
CA ASN A 14 23.88 10.35 25.73
C ASN A 14 23.55 10.59 24.25
N ARG A 15 24.55 10.47 23.38
CA ARG A 15 24.44 10.58 21.91
C ARG A 15 25.45 9.65 21.26
N ILE A 16 25.06 9.03 20.15
CA ILE A 16 25.93 8.15 19.38
C ILE A 16 26.05 8.70 17.97
N THR A 17 27.28 8.90 17.51
CA THR A 17 27.58 9.26 16.12
C THR A 17 28.67 8.32 15.61
N LEU A 18 28.43 7.70 14.45
CA LEU A 18 29.40 6.88 13.75
C LEU A 18 29.49 7.30 12.28
N VAL A 19 30.71 7.47 11.80
CA VAL A 19 30.98 7.80 10.39
C VAL A 19 32.07 6.88 9.88
N SER A 20 31.76 6.13 8.82
CA SER A 20 32.72 5.31 8.07
C SER A 20 32.74 5.76 6.61
N SER A 21 33.86 6.37 6.21
CA SER A 21 34.05 6.92 4.87
C SER A 21 34.56 5.91 3.83
N ASP A 22 34.98 4.73 4.25
CA ASP A 22 35.65 3.77 3.38
C ASP A 22 34.67 3.01 2.49
N LYS A 23 34.78 3.21 1.18
CA LYS A 23 33.97 2.48 0.19
C LYS A 23 34.32 1.00 0.23
N GLY A 24 33.30 0.15 0.40
CA GLY A 24 33.46 -1.32 0.43
C GLY A 24 33.76 -1.91 1.80
N VAL A 25 33.95 -1.09 2.84
CA VAL A 25 34.09 -1.57 4.21
C VAL A 25 32.72 -1.71 4.85
N GLY A 26 32.40 -2.92 5.34
CA GLY A 26 31.20 -3.17 6.12
C GLY A 26 31.33 -2.64 7.55
N VAL A 27 30.24 -2.09 8.09
CA VAL A 27 30.09 -1.74 9.49
C VAL A 27 29.01 -2.63 10.08
N ASN A 28 29.31 -3.34 11.17
CA ASN A 28 28.40 -4.20 11.90
C ASN A 28 28.25 -3.66 13.34
N LEU A 29 27.06 -3.19 13.66
CA LEU A 29 26.73 -2.60 14.95
C LEU A 29 25.84 -3.53 15.75
N GLY A 30 26.28 -3.85 16.96
CA GLY A 30 25.45 -4.53 17.96
C GLY A 30 24.43 -3.56 18.57
N ASN A 31 24.23 -3.66 19.88
CA ASN A 31 23.21 -2.87 20.57
C ASN A 31 23.67 -1.42 20.78
N LEU A 32 22.84 -0.46 20.41
CA LEU A 32 23.08 0.97 20.56
C LEU A 32 21.99 1.58 21.45
N SER A 33 22.40 2.36 22.44
CA SER A 33 21.48 3.05 23.35
C SER A 33 21.91 4.50 23.59
N ALA A 34 21.07 5.44 23.16
CA ALA A 34 21.21 6.88 23.39
C ALA A 34 20.17 7.36 24.42
N ARG A 35 20.60 7.59 25.67
CA ARG A 35 19.71 7.83 26.82
C ARG A 35 19.02 9.18 26.84
N SER A 36 19.52 10.18 26.12
CA SER A 36 18.96 11.54 26.14
C SER A 36 19.07 12.26 24.79
N GLY A 37 19.43 11.54 23.72
CA GLY A 37 19.80 12.16 22.46
C GLY A 37 19.70 11.19 21.30
N ASP A 38 20.33 11.59 20.19
CA ASP A 38 20.17 10.91 18.91
C ASP A 38 21.20 9.79 18.68
N ILE A 39 20.86 8.89 17.75
CA ILE A 39 21.79 7.98 17.10
C ILE A 39 21.93 8.42 15.64
N ARG A 40 23.17 8.72 15.20
CA ARG A 40 23.50 9.05 13.81
C ARG A 40 24.56 8.11 13.27
N LEU A 41 24.22 7.35 12.24
CA LEU A 41 25.09 6.34 11.64
C LEU A 41 25.27 6.64 10.14
N SER A 42 26.50 6.66 9.68
CA SER A 42 26.81 6.81 8.25
C SER A 42 27.92 5.86 7.85
N ALA A 43 27.69 5.07 6.81
CA ALA A 43 28.70 4.24 6.18
C ALA A 43 28.59 4.30 4.65
N ASN A 44 29.73 4.45 3.97
CA ASN A 44 29.78 4.38 2.51
C ASN A 44 29.65 2.93 1.97
N GLY A 45 29.90 1.92 2.80
CA GLY A 45 29.68 0.50 2.51
C GLY A 45 28.37 -0.05 3.12
N LYS A 46 28.32 -1.36 3.35
CA LYS A 46 27.18 -1.99 4.04
C LYS A 46 27.16 -1.56 5.51
N LEU A 47 26.03 -1.08 6.00
CA LEU A 47 25.77 -0.82 7.42
C LEU A 47 24.78 -1.87 7.93
N SER A 48 25.18 -2.69 8.89
CA SER A 48 24.33 -3.64 9.60
C SER A 48 24.12 -3.14 11.02
N VAL A 49 22.88 -3.10 11.49
CA VAL A 49 22.53 -2.65 12.85
C VAL A 49 21.61 -3.68 13.50
N GLY A 50 22.01 -4.15 14.69
CA GLY A 50 21.13 -4.83 15.64
C GLY A 50 20.22 -3.82 16.33
N ASP A 51 20.00 -3.95 17.64
CA ASP A 51 19.12 -3.02 18.36
C ASP A 51 19.68 -1.58 18.38
N ALA A 52 18.83 -0.59 18.11
CA ALA A 52 19.11 0.83 18.32
C ALA A 52 17.93 1.52 19.01
N ILE A 53 18.19 2.11 20.18
CA ILE A 53 17.18 2.81 20.99
C ILE A 53 17.67 4.22 21.31
N ALA A 54 16.91 5.24 20.90
CA ALA A 54 17.21 6.64 21.15
C ALA A 54 16.00 7.36 21.74
N GLN A 55 16.22 8.18 22.78
CA GLN A 55 15.20 9.14 23.23
C GLN A 55 14.97 10.28 22.22
N GLY A 56 15.99 10.57 21.39
CA GLY A 56 15.87 11.48 20.27
C GLY A 56 15.58 10.75 18.96
N ASN A 57 16.19 11.24 17.89
CA ASN A 57 16.05 10.68 16.55
C ASN A 57 17.03 9.52 16.31
N ILE A 58 16.67 8.64 15.39
CA ILE A 58 17.60 7.69 14.77
C ILE A 58 17.75 8.07 13.29
N GLN A 59 18.98 8.31 12.86
CA GLN A 59 19.32 8.56 11.46
C GLN A 59 20.39 7.56 11.04
N ALA A 60 20.11 6.74 10.03
CA ALA A 60 21.08 5.78 9.51
C ALA A 60 21.18 5.87 7.99
N GLN A 61 22.41 5.91 7.49
CA GLN A 61 22.72 5.91 6.06
C GLN A 61 23.79 4.85 5.74
N GLY A 62 23.48 3.96 4.81
CA GLY A 62 24.41 2.97 4.28
C GLY A 62 24.48 2.98 2.76
N GLY A 63 25.55 2.41 2.19
CA GLY A 63 25.52 1.95 0.80
C GLY A 63 24.40 0.92 0.61
N SER A 64 24.42 -0.11 1.46
CA SER A 64 23.26 -0.95 1.77
C SER A 64 23.02 -0.89 3.27
N LEU A 65 21.77 -0.81 3.70
CA LEU A 65 21.38 -0.77 5.11
C LEU A 65 20.65 -2.08 5.47
N ALA A 66 21.17 -2.81 6.44
CA ALA A 66 20.54 -4.02 6.98
C ALA A 66 20.19 -3.78 8.44
N LEU A 67 18.93 -3.98 8.81
CA LEU A 67 18.43 -3.76 10.16
C LEU A 67 17.71 -5.02 10.65
N GLN A 68 17.96 -5.34 11.91
CA GLN A 68 17.29 -6.41 12.65
C GLN A 68 16.97 -5.94 14.06
N GLY A 69 16.08 -6.62 14.76
CA GLY A 69 15.73 -6.26 16.14
C GLY A 69 15.06 -4.89 16.23
N LYS A 70 15.22 -4.22 17.36
CA LYS A 70 14.45 -3.01 17.69
C LYS A 70 15.14 -1.74 17.20
N GLN A 71 14.42 -0.93 16.45
CA GLN A 71 14.82 0.42 16.04
C GLN A 71 13.81 1.41 16.62
N GLN A 72 14.07 1.91 17.83
CA GLN A 72 13.13 2.75 18.57
C GLN A 72 13.63 4.19 18.74
N ALA A 73 12.87 5.15 18.20
CA ALA A 73 13.14 6.58 18.32
C ALA A 73 12.01 7.29 19.10
N GLY A 74 12.37 8.09 20.11
CA GLY A 74 11.45 9.04 20.75
C GLY A 74 11.12 10.25 19.86
N GLY A 75 11.91 10.47 18.80
CA GLY A 75 11.61 11.40 17.71
C GLY A 75 11.29 10.66 16.41
N GLU A 76 11.99 11.04 15.34
CA GLU A 76 11.90 10.45 14.02
C GLU A 76 12.87 9.28 13.82
N LEU A 77 12.49 8.36 12.93
CA LEU A 77 13.35 7.29 12.43
C LEU A 77 13.56 7.48 10.92
N ASN A 78 14.76 7.93 10.53
CA ASN A 78 15.12 8.24 9.15
C ASN A 78 16.21 7.29 8.66
N LEU A 79 15.85 6.40 7.73
CA LEU A 79 16.70 5.30 7.27
C LEU A 79 16.91 5.40 5.76
N SER A 80 18.16 5.40 5.32
CA SER A 80 18.51 5.54 3.90
C SER A 80 19.55 4.52 3.44
N GLY A 81 19.27 3.89 2.30
CA GLY A 81 20.19 2.99 1.60
C GLY A 81 20.45 3.49 0.18
N LYS A 82 21.71 3.72 -0.19
CA LYS A 82 22.07 4.11 -1.58
C LYS A 82 21.80 3.02 -2.60
N ALA A 83 21.60 1.78 -2.17
CA ALA A 83 21.17 0.68 -3.01
C ALA A 83 19.95 0.00 -2.39
N GLU A 84 20.13 -0.61 -1.21
CA GLU A 84 19.10 -1.44 -0.57
C GLU A 84 18.88 -1.03 0.89
N ILE A 85 17.63 -1.15 1.34
CA ILE A 85 17.27 -1.33 2.74
C ILE A 85 16.70 -2.73 2.92
N ALA A 86 17.32 -3.53 3.78
CA ALA A 86 16.84 -4.86 4.17
C ALA A 86 16.43 -4.84 5.65
N LEU A 87 15.15 -5.11 5.92
CA LEU A 87 14.59 -5.29 7.26
C LEU A 87 14.26 -6.78 7.43
N THR A 88 14.82 -7.40 8.46
CA THR A 88 14.61 -8.82 8.76
C THR A 88 14.43 -8.97 10.26
N ASP A 89 13.30 -9.54 10.68
CA ASP A 89 12.98 -9.73 12.10
C ASP A 89 13.13 -8.43 12.90
N ALA A 90 12.59 -7.33 12.33
CA ALA A 90 12.80 -5.99 12.82
C ALA A 90 11.50 -5.37 13.38
N ASP A 91 11.66 -4.51 14.38
CA ASP A 91 10.60 -3.68 14.95
C ASP A 91 11.03 -2.22 14.89
N LEU A 92 10.52 -1.49 13.91
CA LEU A 92 10.79 -0.10 13.67
C LEU A 92 9.67 0.73 14.28
N ARG A 93 10.03 1.59 15.24
CA ARG A 93 9.07 2.36 16.01
C ARG A 93 9.55 3.78 16.25
N ALA A 94 8.75 4.74 15.83
CA ALA A 94 8.98 6.16 16.10
C ALA A 94 7.77 6.78 16.80
N GLU A 95 8.01 7.62 17.81
CA GLU A 95 6.94 8.44 18.39
C GLU A 95 6.53 9.60 17.46
N GLN A 96 7.35 9.91 16.45
CA GLN A 96 7.04 10.82 15.35
C GLN A 96 7.05 10.05 14.02
N SER A 97 7.60 10.59 12.94
CA SER A 97 7.53 9.96 11.61
C SER A 97 8.60 8.89 11.40
N VAL A 98 8.32 7.94 10.50
CA VAL A 98 9.30 6.98 9.97
C VAL A 98 9.48 7.24 8.48
N THR A 99 10.72 7.38 8.03
CA THR A 99 11.08 7.50 6.61
C THR A 99 12.08 6.43 6.22
N LEU A 100 11.72 5.62 5.23
CA LEU A 100 12.59 4.60 4.63
C LEU A 100 12.83 4.95 3.16
N ALA A 101 14.08 5.21 2.78
CA ALA A 101 14.44 5.59 1.42
C ALA A 101 15.58 4.72 0.88
N ALA A 102 15.29 3.87 -0.09
CA ALA A 102 16.28 3.06 -0.79
C ALA A 102 16.29 3.42 -2.28
N GLU A 103 17.45 3.53 -2.93
CA GLU A 103 17.45 3.86 -4.37
C GLU A 103 16.95 2.70 -5.25
N SER A 104 17.33 1.45 -4.94
CA SER A 104 16.98 0.28 -5.76
C SER A 104 15.88 -0.58 -5.16
N GLU A 105 16.02 -0.97 -3.89
CA GLU A 105 15.07 -1.93 -3.29
C GLU A 105 14.92 -1.73 -1.78
N LEU A 106 13.68 -1.81 -1.30
CA LEU A 106 13.37 -2.05 0.09
C LEU A 106 12.74 -3.42 0.25
N LYS A 107 13.37 -4.29 1.05
CA LYS A 107 12.83 -5.60 1.41
C LYS A 107 12.54 -5.64 2.90
N SER A 108 11.31 -6.01 3.24
CA SER A 108 10.86 -6.19 4.61
C SER A 108 10.39 -7.61 4.79
N ASN A 109 10.95 -8.33 5.76
CA ASN A 109 10.61 -9.71 6.07
C ASN A 109 10.36 -9.85 7.58
N ASN A 110 9.17 -10.31 7.95
CA ASN A 110 8.77 -10.50 9.35
C ASN A 110 9.04 -9.26 10.20
N THR A 111 8.43 -8.13 9.81
CA THR A 111 8.81 -6.81 10.34
C THR A 111 7.57 -6.00 10.71
N TRP A 112 7.68 -5.24 11.80
CA TRP A 112 6.71 -4.22 12.18
C TRP A 112 7.31 -2.84 11.99
N ILE A 113 6.52 -1.93 11.39
CA ILE A 113 6.92 -0.55 11.14
C ILE A 113 5.80 0.36 11.59
N SER A 114 6.03 1.09 12.66
CA SER A 114 5.05 1.97 13.29
C SER A 114 5.57 3.40 13.42
N ALA A 115 4.78 4.35 12.92
CA ALA A 115 5.07 5.78 13.02
C ALA A 115 3.99 6.47 13.85
N GLY A 116 4.43 7.40 14.69
CA GLY A 116 3.57 8.24 15.49
C GLY A 116 2.90 7.49 16.63
N VAL A 117 3.52 6.46 17.17
CA VAL A 117 2.87 5.61 18.19
C VAL A 117 3.24 6.03 19.62
N ASP A 118 2.25 6.01 20.53
CA ASP A 118 2.49 6.16 21.97
C ASP A 118 3.11 4.89 22.58
N ALA A 119 3.53 4.93 23.84
CA ALA A 119 4.20 3.82 24.53
C ALA A 119 3.43 2.48 24.49
N GLN A 120 2.12 2.50 24.24
CA GLN A 120 1.24 1.34 24.13
C GLN A 120 1.08 0.84 22.68
N GLY A 121 1.61 1.57 21.70
CA GLY A 121 1.51 1.22 20.28
C GLY A 121 0.32 1.86 19.58
N VAL A 122 -0.42 2.75 20.23
CA VAL A 122 -1.55 3.44 19.64
C VAL A 122 -1.04 4.56 18.73
N VAL A 123 -1.55 4.59 17.50
CA VAL A 123 -1.21 5.60 16.50
C VAL A 123 -1.78 6.96 16.91
N LYS A 124 -0.95 8.01 16.80
CA LYS A 124 -1.32 9.41 17.00
C LYS A 124 -1.59 10.07 15.65
N SER A 125 -2.60 10.93 15.61
CA SER A 125 -2.94 11.74 14.43
C SER A 125 -1.79 12.64 13.98
N GLY A 126 -1.63 12.83 12.68
CA GLY A 126 -0.72 13.78 12.04
C GLY A 126 0.65 13.22 11.64
N GLN A 127 1.01 12.03 12.14
CA GLN A 127 2.31 11.42 11.83
C GLN A 127 2.25 10.52 10.60
N ARG A 128 3.40 10.34 9.95
CA ARG A 128 3.49 9.61 8.68
C ARG A 128 4.56 8.52 8.71
N LEU A 129 4.23 7.38 8.10
CA LEU A 129 5.20 6.42 7.59
C LEU A 129 5.37 6.65 6.09
N THR A 130 6.60 6.93 5.65
CA THR A 130 6.95 7.10 4.24
C THR A 130 7.94 6.03 3.81
N ILE A 131 7.61 5.30 2.75
CA ILE A 131 8.49 4.34 2.09
C ILE A 131 8.71 4.80 0.65
N LYS A 132 9.97 4.97 0.25
CA LYS A 132 10.35 5.31 -1.11
C LYS A 132 11.44 4.37 -1.63
N SER A 133 11.18 3.70 -2.74
CA SER A 133 12.21 2.95 -3.48
C SER A 133 11.82 2.70 -4.92
N ASP A 134 12.73 2.14 -5.74
CA ASP A 134 12.38 1.56 -7.03
C ASP A 134 11.47 0.32 -6.83
N GLY A 135 11.94 -0.65 -6.05
CA GLY A 135 11.19 -1.83 -5.65
C GLY A 135 10.88 -1.85 -4.16
N VAL A 136 9.66 -2.22 -3.79
CA VAL A 136 9.25 -2.42 -2.40
C VAL A 136 8.65 -3.82 -2.27
N THR A 137 9.22 -4.63 -1.40
CA THR A 137 8.73 -5.97 -1.08
C THR A 137 8.36 -6.05 0.41
N LEU A 138 7.09 -6.37 0.68
CA LEU A 138 6.54 -6.55 2.02
C LEU A 138 6.16 -8.02 2.18
N ASN A 139 6.97 -8.76 2.95
CA ASN A 139 6.73 -10.15 3.31
C ASN A 139 6.47 -10.25 4.81
N ASN A 140 5.30 -10.76 5.20
CA ASN A 140 4.84 -10.78 6.59
C ASN A 140 5.16 -9.48 7.34
N THR A 141 4.78 -8.34 6.74
CA THR A 141 5.13 -7.01 7.23
C THR A 141 3.88 -6.27 7.67
N GLN A 142 3.90 -5.67 8.86
CA GLN A 142 2.80 -4.84 9.36
C GLN A 142 3.23 -3.37 9.39
N LEU A 143 2.47 -2.52 8.72
CA LEU A 143 2.67 -1.06 8.69
C LEU A 143 1.53 -0.37 9.45
N ALA A 144 1.87 0.57 10.32
CA ALA A 144 0.90 1.34 11.10
C ALA A 144 1.31 2.82 11.24
N ALA A 145 0.44 3.75 10.83
CA ALA A 145 0.61 5.19 11.04
C ALA A 145 -0.73 5.91 10.86
N ASP A 146 -0.80 7.21 11.15
CA ASP A 146 -2.00 7.99 10.78
C ASP A 146 -2.07 8.15 9.25
N ASN A 147 -0.92 8.38 8.62
CA ASN A 147 -0.77 8.41 7.17
C ASN A 147 0.32 7.44 6.73
N VAL A 148 0.03 6.61 5.73
CA VAL A 148 1.04 5.74 5.10
C VAL A 148 1.19 6.13 3.64
N ALA A 149 2.41 6.44 3.23
CA ALA A 149 2.76 6.72 1.85
C ALA A 149 3.83 5.74 1.36
N ILE A 150 3.50 4.96 0.32
CA ILE A 150 4.43 4.02 -0.32
C ILE A 150 4.59 4.43 -1.77
N LYS A 151 5.80 4.86 -2.14
CA LYS A 151 6.17 5.17 -3.51
C LYS A 151 7.23 4.20 -4.00
N ALA A 152 6.79 3.27 -4.85
CA ALA A 152 7.62 2.30 -5.55
C ALA A 152 7.78 2.73 -7.01
N ASP A 153 8.88 3.38 -7.40
CA ASP A 153 9.06 3.93 -8.76
C ASP A 153 8.97 2.85 -9.86
N LYS A 154 9.15 1.57 -9.52
CA LYS A 154 8.90 0.40 -10.37
C LYS A 154 7.81 -0.51 -9.82
N ALA A 155 8.02 -1.13 -8.66
CA ALA A 155 7.11 -2.20 -8.24
C ALA A 155 6.90 -2.28 -6.72
N LEU A 156 5.65 -2.49 -6.30
CA LEU A 156 5.29 -2.90 -4.96
C LEU A 156 4.76 -4.34 -4.99
N ARG A 157 5.27 -5.18 -4.09
CA ARG A 157 4.72 -6.52 -3.81
C ARG A 157 4.38 -6.63 -2.33
N GLN A 158 3.12 -6.92 -2.04
CA GLN A 158 2.62 -7.25 -0.71
C GLN A 158 2.14 -8.70 -0.70
N ASP A 159 2.69 -9.52 0.18
CA ASP A 159 2.22 -10.90 0.39
C ASP A 159 0.91 -10.98 1.17
N GLU A 160 0.38 -12.19 1.31
CA GLU A 160 -0.91 -12.44 1.98
C GLU A 160 -0.89 -12.19 3.50
N GLN A 161 0.29 -12.26 4.13
CA GLN A 161 0.45 -12.10 5.58
C GLN A 161 0.68 -10.63 5.98
N SER A 162 1.05 -9.78 5.02
CA SER A 162 1.32 -8.38 5.26
C SER A 162 0.04 -7.56 5.43
N VAL A 163 0.09 -6.56 6.29
CA VAL A 163 -0.98 -5.59 6.52
C VAL A 163 -0.45 -4.17 6.41
N ILE A 164 -1.14 -3.33 5.67
CA ILE A 164 -0.87 -1.90 5.56
C ILE A 164 -2.06 -1.16 6.16
N LYS A 165 -1.89 -0.59 7.35
CA LYS A 165 -2.95 0.15 8.02
C LYS A 165 -2.55 1.61 8.22
N ALA A 166 -3.34 2.50 7.64
CA ALA A 166 -3.34 3.90 8.03
C ALA A 166 -4.65 4.23 8.75
N ASP A 167 -4.65 5.19 9.66
CA ASP A 167 -5.92 5.64 10.26
C ASP A 167 -6.65 6.61 9.32
N SER A 168 -5.95 7.61 8.77
CA SER A 168 -6.51 8.64 7.89
C SER A 168 -6.32 8.33 6.41
N GLU A 169 -5.08 8.33 5.93
CA GLU A 169 -4.79 8.27 4.48
C GLU A 169 -3.76 7.19 4.16
N LEU A 170 -4.09 6.35 3.18
CA LEU A 170 -3.18 5.41 2.56
C LEU A 170 -2.95 5.81 1.09
N ASP A 171 -1.71 6.16 0.74
CA ASP A 171 -1.29 6.49 -0.61
C ASP A 171 -0.25 5.48 -1.12
N ILE A 172 -0.58 4.77 -2.18
CA ILE A 172 0.30 3.77 -2.80
C ILE A 172 0.49 4.12 -4.27
N GLN A 173 1.74 4.28 -4.70
CA GLN A 173 2.10 4.60 -6.07
C GLN A 173 3.19 3.67 -6.57
N GLY A 174 3.05 3.17 -7.80
CA GLY A 174 4.13 2.49 -8.51
C GLY A 174 3.70 1.90 -9.84
N LYS A 175 4.64 1.60 -10.74
CA LYS A 175 4.26 1.13 -12.08
C LYS A 175 3.53 -0.20 -12.04
N ALA A 176 4.05 -1.16 -11.28
CA ALA A 176 3.41 -2.45 -11.05
C ALA A 176 3.11 -2.62 -9.55
N ILE A 177 1.84 -2.76 -9.20
CA ILE A 177 1.42 -3.03 -7.82
C ILE A 177 0.77 -4.40 -7.77
N ALA A 178 1.31 -5.28 -6.93
CA ALA A 178 0.73 -6.58 -6.62
C ALA A 178 0.38 -6.65 -5.13
N LEU A 179 -0.92 -6.75 -4.84
CA LEU A 179 -1.43 -6.87 -3.47
C LEU A 179 -2.00 -8.27 -3.26
N SER A 180 -1.61 -8.91 -2.15
CA SER A 180 -2.18 -10.19 -1.72
C SER A 180 -2.70 -10.17 -0.28
N GLY A 181 -2.35 -9.17 0.52
CA GLY A 181 -2.76 -9.06 1.92
C GLY A 181 -3.80 -7.94 2.12
N ILE A 182 -3.81 -7.38 3.32
CA ILE A 182 -4.77 -6.32 3.71
C ILE A 182 -4.12 -4.94 3.56
N ALA A 183 -4.84 -4.00 2.99
CA ALA A 183 -4.47 -2.59 2.92
C ALA A 183 -5.71 -1.74 3.23
N GLY A 184 -5.61 -0.78 4.15
CA GLY A 184 -6.77 0.04 4.46
C GLY A 184 -6.52 1.30 5.27
N ALA A 185 -7.50 2.22 5.16
CA ALA A 185 -7.51 3.53 5.81
C ALA A 185 -8.92 4.14 5.82
N GLN A 186 -9.08 5.36 6.33
CA GLN A 186 -10.29 6.13 6.05
C GLN A 186 -10.41 6.45 4.56
N SER A 187 -9.33 6.95 3.97
CA SER A 187 -9.21 7.26 2.56
C SER A 187 -8.04 6.49 1.93
N VAL A 188 -8.29 5.90 0.77
CA VAL A 188 -7.28 5.14 0.02
C VAL A 188 -7.08 5.75 -1.35
N ARG A 189 -5.83 6.03 -1.72
CA ARG A 189 -5.39 6.31 -3.08
C ARG A 189 -4.39 5.25 -3.52
N LEU A 190 -4.67 4.62 -4.65
CA LEU A 190 -3.76 3.67 -5.28
C LEU A 190 -3.59 4.04 -6.75
N GLU A 191 -2.36 4.24 -7.20
CA GLU A 191 -2.05 4.51 -8.61
C GLU A 191 -0.99 3.55 -9.14
N ALA A 192 -1.32 2.85 -10.23
CA ALA A 192 -0.43 1.99 -10.97
C ALA A 192 -0.64 2.04 -12.48
N GLU A 193 0.37 1.59 -13.23
CA GLU A 193 0.19 1.22 -14.63
C GLU A 193 -0.47 -0.17 -14.71
N ILE A 194 0.06 -1.12 -13.93
CA ILE A 194 -0.42 -2.48 -13.81
C ILE A 194 -0.80 -2.76 -12.36
N LEU A 195 -2.05 -3.13 -12.12
CA LEU A 195 -2.57 -3.51 -10.81
C LEU A 195 -2.99 -4.97 -10.80
N ILE A 196 -2.47 -5.74 -9.84
CA ILE A 196 -2.85 -7.14 -9.62
C ILE A 196 -3.29 -7.29 -8.16
N GLY A 197 -4.53 -7.73 -7.96
CA GLY A 197 -5.04 -8.18 -6.67
C GLY A 197 -5.24 -9.69 -6.67
N SER A 198 -4.59 -10.40 -5.76
CA SER A 198 -4.85 -11.82 -5.55
C SER A 198 -6.25 -12.04 -4.94
N ARG A 199 -6.66 -13.31 -4.77
CA ARG A 199 -7.94 -13.65 -4.13
C ARG A 199 -8.01 -13.26 -2.65
N SER A 200 -6.86 -13.18 -1.97
CA SER A 200 -6.76 -12.78 -0.56
C SER A 200 -6.57 -11.28 -0.38
N ALA A 201 -6.40 -10.53 -1.48
CA ALA A 201 -6.19 -9.09 -1.43
C ALA A 201 -7.45 -8.40 -0.91
N GLU A 202 -7.29 -7.58 0.12
CA GLU A 202 -8.37 -6.80 0.73
C GLU A 202 -7.95 -5.34 0.80
N LEU A 203 -8.59 -4.49 -0.01
CA LEU A 203 -8.37 -3.04 0.01
C LEU A 203 -9.61 -2.34 0.58
N GLN A 204 -9.49 -1.79 1.78
CA GLN A 204 -10.63 -1.31 2.57
C GLN A 204 -10.49 0.17 2.90
N ALA A 205 -11.44 0.98 2.43
CA ALA A 205 -11.59 2.37 2.83
C ALA A 205 -12.85 2.54 3.69
N THR A 206 -12.74 3.10 4.89
CA THR A 206 -13.95 3.34 5.70
C THR A 206 -14.78 4.51 5.17
N ASN A 207 -14.19 5.40 4.36
CA ASN A 207 -14.88 6.48 3.68
C ASN A 207 -14.77 6.39 2.15
N SER A 208 -13.56 6.57 1.58
CA SER A 208 -13.42 6.65 0.12
C SER A 208 -12.17 5.98 -0.42
N ALA A 209 -12.31 5.30 -1.55
CA ALA A 209 -11.18 4.72 -2.27
C ALA A 209 -11.14 5.25 -3.71
N THR A 210 -9.97 5.70 -4.14
CA THR A 210 -9.66 6.00 -5.55
C THR A 210 -8.53 5.09 -6.01
N VAL A 211 -8.83 4.23 -6.98
CA VAL A 211 -7.88 3.29 -7.55
C VAL A 211 -7.72 3.57 -9.03
N ARG A 212 -6.48 3.71 -9.49
CA ARG A 212 -6.14 4.00 -10.88
C ARG A 212 -5.16 2.95 -11.42
N ALA A 213 -5.55 2.21 -12.45
CA ALA A 213 -4.73 1.22 -13.14
C ALA A 213 -4.64 1.58 -14.63
N THR A 214 -3.66 2.41 -15.02
CA THR A 214 -3.70 3.14 -16.30
C THR A 214 -3.56 2.26 -17.55
N GLN A 215 -2.96 1.07 -17.44
CA GLN A 215 -2.84 0.13 -18.56
C GLN A 215 -3.71 -1.11 -18.33
N GLN A 216 -3.46 -1.82 -17.23
CA GLN A 216 -4.12 -3.09 -16.95
C GLN A 216 -4.43 -3.28 -15.46
N GLY A 217 -5.62 -3.81 -15.16
CA GLY A 217 -5.98 -4.29 -13.84
C GLY A 217 -6.52 -5.72 -13.89
N ASP A 218 -6.09 -6.59 -12.96
CA ASP A 218 -6.74 -7.87 -12.67
C ASP A 218 -6.97 -7.98 -11.16
N TRP A 219 -8.23 -7.85 -10.74
CA TRP A 219 -8.58 -7.81 -9.33
C TRP A 219 -9.43 -9.01 -8.91
N GLN A 220 -8.86 -9.91 -8.12
CA GLN A 220 -9.51 -11.16 -7.69
C GLN A 220 -10.04 -11.13 -6.25
N GLY A 221 -9.69 -10.09 -5.47
CA GLY A 221 -10.01 -9.97 -4.05
C GLY A 221 -11.15 -9.01 -3.73
N GLY A 222 -11.22 -8.54 -2.48
CA GLY A 222 -12.18 -7.57 -1.99
C GLY A 222 -11.66 -6.13 -2.08
N LEU A 223 -12.45 -5.23 -2.65
CA LEU A 223 -12.18 -3.80 -2.66
C LEU A 223 -13.45 -3.05 -2.26
N ALA A 224 -13.42 -2.45 -1.08
CA ALA A 224 -14.60 -1.83 -0.49
C ALA A 224 -14.33 -0.40 -0.03
N ALA A 225 -15.32 0.48 -0.23
CA ALA A 225 -15.34 1.82 0.35
C ALA A 225 -16.67 2.07 1.08
N GLY A 226 -16.63 2.66 2.27
CA GLY A 226 -17.84 2.95 3.04
C GLY A 226 -18.80 3.95 2.36
N ASN A 227 -18.27 4.88 1.56
CA ASN A 227 -19.05 5.88 0.83
C ASN A 227 -18.81 5.79 -0.68
N THR A 228 -17.65 6.20 -1.17
CA THR A 228 -17.37 6.26 -2.63
C THR A 228 -16.18 5.41 -2.99
N LEU A 229 -16.37 4.53 -3.95
CA LEU A 229 -15.28 3.85 -4.65
C LEU A 229 -15.23 4.35 -6.09
N THR A 230 -14.09 4.91 -6.48
CA THR A 230 -13.79 5.24 -7.87
C THR A 230 -12.66 4.34 -8.36
N LEU A 231 -12.93 3.55 -9.40
CA LEU A 231 -11.92 2.82 -10.15
C LEU A 231 -11.77 3.45 -11.53
N ALA A 232 -10.57 3.89 -11.87
CA ALA A 232 -10.22 4.37 -13.20
C ALA A 232 -9.13 3.51 -13.83
N GLY A 233 -9.12 3.34 -15.15
CA GLY A 233 -8.04 2.57 -15.76
C GLY A 233 -8.18 2.26 -17.24
N GLY A 234 -7.21 1.50 -17.75
CA GLY A 234 -7.24 0.99 -19.12
C GLY A 234 -8.14 -0.23 -19.22
N GLN A 235 -7.53 -1.41 -19.38
CA GLN A 235 -8.23 -2.69 -19.47
C GLN A 235 -8.38 -3.32 -18.09
N ILE A 236 -9.60 -3.45 -17.59
CA ILE A 236 -9.86 -3.99 -16.24
C ILE A 236 -10.56 -5.34 -16.32
N ALA A 237 -9.94 -6.37 -15.73
CA ALA A 237 -10.57 -7.62 -15.37
C ALA A 237 -10.94 -7.57 -13.88
N GLN A 238 -12.24 -7.64 -13.58
CA GLN A 238 -12.75 -7.67 -12.21
C GLN A 238 -13.31 -9.06 -11.94
N ARG A 239 -12.66 -9.82 -11.05
CA ARG A 239 -13.01 -11.21 -10.73
C ARG A 239 -13.42 -11.40 -9.26
N GLY A 240 -13.11 -10.42 -8.41
CA GLY A 240 -13.43 -10.42 -6.99
C GLY A 240 -14.71 -9.63 -6.68
N THR A 241 -14.68 -8.75 -5.68
CA THR A 241 -15.81 -7.86 -5.35
C THR A 241 -15.37 -6.41 -5.26
N LEU A 242 -16.05 -5.52 -5.99
CA LEU A 242 -16.01 -4.08 -5.76
C LEU A 242 -17.32 -3.64 -5.10
N ALA A 243 -17.24 -2.98 -3.94
CA ALA A 243 -18.43 -2.56 -3.20
C ALA A 243 -18.30 -1.15 -2.62
N ALA A 244 -19.34 -0.34 -2.79
CA ALA A 244 -19.46 0.96 -2.12
C ALA A 244 -20.92 1.43 -2.04
N ARG A 245 -21.19 2.54 -1.34
CA ARG A 245 -22.48 3.21 -1.51
C ARG A 245 -22.63 3.74 -2.93
N THR A 246 -21.62 4.47 -3.39
CA THR A 246 -21.52 4.93 -4.77
C THR A 246 -20.30 4.28 -5.41
N LEU A 247 -20.55 3.44 -6.42
CA LEU A 247 -19.52 2.80 -7.21
C LEU A 247 -19.38 3.54 -8.55
N ASN A 248 -18.22 4.17 -8.78
CA ASN A 248 -17.87 4.84 -10.03
C ASN A 248 -16.76 4.06 -10.75
N LEU A 249 -17.00 3.69 -12.00
CA LEU A 249 -16.05 2.96 -12.84
C LEU A 249 -15.81 3.79 -14.11
N ASN A 250 -14.57 4.23 -14.35
CA ASN A 250 -14.19 5.06 -15.50
C ASN A 250 -13.01 4.42 -16.23
N VAL A 251 -13.28 3.57 -17.21
CA VAL A 251 -12.25 2.67 -17.78
C VAL A 251 -12.23 2.69 -19.31
N ASP A 252 -11.17 2.16 -19.92
CA ASP A 252 -11.20 1.90 -21.37
C ASP A 252 -12.05 0.67 -21.68
N SER A 253 -11.90 -0.41 -20.91
CA SER A 253 -12.76 -1.59 -21.00
C SER A 253 -12.90 -2.29 -19.66
N LEU A 254 -13.98 -3.04 -19.51
CA LEU A 254 -14.27 -3.81 -18.30
C LEU A 254 -14.73 -5.22 -18.67
N ASP A 255 -14.05 -6.23 -18.15
CA ASP A 255 -14.54 -7.61 -18.07
C ASP A 255 -14.86 -7.93 -16.61
N ASN A 256 -16.15 -7.90 -16.27
CA ASN A 256 -16.65 -8.26 -14.95
C ASN A 256 -17.02 -9.73 -14.90
N GLN A 257 -16.26 -10.51 -14.16
CA GLN A 257 -16.49 -11.92 -13.84
C GLN A 257 -16.82 -12.12 -12.35
N GLY A 258 -16.71 -11.07 -11.55
CA GLY A 258 -17.01 -11.03 -10.12
C GLY A 258 -18.27 -10.22 -9.80
N ASN A 259 -18.21 -9.45 -8.72
CA ASN A 259 -19.33 -8.64 -8.22
C ASN A 259 -19.01 -7.15 -8.26
N LEU A 260 -19.92 -6.37 -8.84
CA LEU A 260 -19.94 -4.91 -8.79
C LEU A 260 -21.19 -4.47 -8.02
N LEU A 261 -21.00 -3.90 -6.83
CA LEU A 261 -22.08 -3.62 -5.88
C LEU A 261 -22.09 -2.12 -5.54
N GLY A 262 -23.14 -1.41 -5.98
CA GLY A 262 -23.46 -0.05 -5.53
C GLY A 262 -24.71 -0.08 -4.66
N VAL A 263 -24.70 0.54 -3.48
CA VAL A 263 -25.91 0.61 -2.63
C VAL A 263 -26.85 1.71 -3.08
N ASP A 264 -26.34 2.94 -3.25
CA ASP A 264 -27.12 4.09 -3.66
C ASP A 264 -27.03 4.31 -5.17
N ALA A 265 -25.84 4.11 -5.74
CA ALA A 265 -25.59 4.33 -7.15
C ALA A 265 -24.48 3.44 -7.70
N LEU A 266 -24.60 3.09 -8.98
CA LEU A 266 -23.55 2.48 -9.76
C LEU A 266 -23.43 3.18 -11.12
N ASN A 267 -22.29 3.85 -11.33
CA ASN A 267 -21.98 4.57 -12.56
C ASN A 267 -20.81 3.90 -13.25
N LEU A 268 -21.00 3.51 -14.51
CA LEU A 268 -19.96 2.95 -15.36
C LEU A 268 -19.86 3.76 -16.64
N THR A 269 -18.67 4.32 -16.87
CA THR A 269 -18.26 4.88 -18.16
C THR A 269 -17.14 4.01 -18.72
N ALA A 270 -17.35 3.43 -19.91
CA ALA A 270 -16.32 2.72 -20.64
C ALA A 270 -16.19 3.24 -22.08
N THR A 271 -14.98 3.60 -22.52
CA THR A 271 -14.76 4.05 -23.90
C THR A 271 -14.87 2.90 -24.92
N GLY A 272 -14.64 1.67 -24.46
CA GLY A 272 -14.67 0.43 -25.23
C GLY A 272 -15.78 -0.55 -24.79
N ASP A 273 -15.43 -1.84 -24.79
CA ASP A 273 -16.35 -2.92 -24.44
C ASP A 273 -16.55 -3.03 -22.92
N PHE A 274 -17.79 -3.23 -22.51
CA PHE A 274 -18.15 -3.77 -21.21
C PHE A 274 -18.70 -5.19 -21.38
N ARG A 275 -17.98 -6.18 -20.85
CA ARG A 275 -18.41 -7.58 -20.74
C ARG A 275 -18.83 -7.86 -19.30
N ASN A 276 -20.05 -8.34 -19.11
CA ASN A 276 -20.55 -8.75 -17.81
C ASN A 276 -20.87 -10.24 -17.81
N GLN A 277 -20.04 -11.03 -17.15
CA GLN A 277 -20.19 -12.47 -16.94
C GLN A 277 -20.56 -12.80 -15.49
N GLY A 278 -20.23 -11.89 -14.57
CA GLY A 278 -20.60 -11.96 -13.15
C GLY A 278 -21.87 -11.18 -12.84
N MET A 279 -21.81 -10.39 -11.78
CA MET A 279 -22.94 -9.68 -11.20
C MET A 279 -22.65 -8.17 -11.15
N LEU A 280 -23.62 -7.38 -11.59
CA LEU A 280 -23.70 -5.96 -11.34
C LEU A 280 -25.04 -5.68 -10.65
N ILE A 281 -24.99 -5.17 -9.43
CA ILE A 281 -26.17 -4.80 -8.65
C ILE A 281 -26.04 -3.34 -8.21
N SER A 282 -27.05 -2.54 -8.55
CA SER A 282 -27.29 -1.26 -7.90
C SER A 282 -28.54 -1.35 -7.02
N GLY A 283 -28.41 -0.98 -5.74
CA GLY A 283 -29.51 -0.81 -4.80
C GLY A 283 -30.34 0.45 -5.06
N GLY A 284 -29.79 1.43 -5.79
CA GLY A 284 -30.47 2.62 -6.28
C GLY A 284 -30.27 2.78 -7.78
N ASP A 285 -29.92 3.99 -8.22
CA ASP A 285 -29.82 4.32 -9.64
C ASP A 285 -28.60 3.65 -10.28
N SER A 286 -28.69 3.34 -11.57
CA SER A 286 -27.55 2.82 -12.34
C SER A 286 -27.45 3.51 -13.69
N GLN A 287 -26.27 4.02 -14.01
CA GLN A 287 -25.99 4.64 -15.31
C GLN A 287 -24.80 3.93 -15.95
N LEU A 288 -25.03 3.32 -17.11
CA LEU A 288 -24.01 2.65 -17.90
C LEU A 288 -23.86 3.37 -19.23
N SER A 289 -22.72 4.03 -19.47
CA SER A 289 -22.36 4.65 -20.75
C SER A 289 -21.16 3.92 -21.32
N VAL A 290 -21.37 3.09 -22.34
CA VAL A 290 -20.35 2.19 -22.89
C VAL A 290 -20.44 2.11 -24.40
N ARG A 291 -19.34 1.83 -25.13
CA ARG A 291 -19.45 1.65 -26.59
C ARG A 291 -20.26 0.42 -26.96
N ALA A 292 -19.98 -0.71 -26.32
CA ALA A 292 -20.70 -1.96 -26.51
C ALA A 292 -20.85 -2.72 -25.20
N LEU A 293 -22.03 -3.30 -24.99
CA LEU A 293 -22.38 -4.12 -23.83
C LEU A 293 -22.61 -5.58 -24.27
N ASP A 294 -21.83 -6.53 -23.73
CA ASP A 294 -22.10 -7.97 -23.79
C ASP A 294 -22.42 -8.47 -22.37
N ASN A 295 -23.72 -8.69 -22.10
CA ASN A 295 -24.18 -9.22 -20.83
C ASN A 295 -24.52 -10.71 -20.96
N ARG A 296 -23.76 -11.55 -20.24
CA ARG A 296 -24.01 -12.98 -20.05
C ARG A 296 -24.29 -13.36 -18.60
N GLY A 297 -24.03 -12.44 -17.67
CA GLY A 297 -24.31 -12.58 -16.25
C GLY A 297 -25.61 -11.88 -15.85
N THR A 298 -25.58 -11.19 -14.71
CA THR A 298 -26.72 -10.42 -14.19
C THR A 298 -26.40 -8.94 -14.13
N LEU A 299 -27.27 -8.10 -14.69
CA LEU A 299 -27.39 -6.68 -14.40
C LEU A 299 -28.72 -6.44 -13.67
N SER A 300 -28.68 -5.86 -12.49
CA SER A 300 -29.89 -5.58 -11.70
C SER A 300 -29.84 -4.18 -11.08
N GLY A 301 -30.78 -3.33 -11.48
CA GLY A 301 -31.03 -2.03 -10.85
C GLY A 301 -32.32 -2.05 -10.02
N ASN A 302 -32.23 -1.56 -8.78
CA ASN A 302 -33.38 -1.34 -7.91
C ASN A 302 -33.93 0.10 -7.96
N GLY A 303 -33.21 1.04 -8.59
CA GLY A 303 -33.66 2.41 -8.91
C GLY A 303 -33.85 2.62 -10.41
N GLN A 304 -33.65 3.85 -10.90
CA GLN A 304 -33.67 4.15 -12.33
C GLN A 304 -32.43 3.55 -13.01
N THR A 305 -32.63 2.81 -14.09
CA THR A 305 -31.54 2.20 -14.87
C THR A 305 -31.48 2.79 -16.27
N THR A 306 -30.38 3.48 -16.57
CA THR A 306 -30.09 4.01 -17.91
C THR A 306 -28.90 3.28 -18.51
N ILE A 307 -29.05 2.76 -19.72
CA ILE A 307 -27.98 2.15 -20.49
C ILE A 307 -27.87 2.88 -21.83
N ASP A 308 -26.75 3.57 -22.02
CA ASP A 308 -26.37 4.21 -23.27
C ASP A 308 -25.23 3.40 -23.92
N ALA A 309 -25.55 2.71 -25.01
CA ALA A 309 -24.59 1.94 -25.78
C ALA A 309 -24.94 1.85 -27.26
N SER A 310 -23.92 1.88 -28.11
CA SER A 310 -24.10 1.70 -29.56
C SER A 310 -24.53 0.28 -29.94
N THR A 311 -24.21 -0.71 -29.11
CA THR A 311 -24.63 -2.10 -29.30
C THR A 311 -24.83 -2.78 -27.95
N ILE A 312 -25.95 -3.48 -27.82
CA ILE A 312 -26.27 -4.29 -26.65
C ILE A 312 -26.53 -5.71 -27.09
N ARG A 313 -25.73 -6.64 -26.58
CA ARG A 313 -25.97 -8.08 -26.63
C ARG A 313 -26.30 -8.56 -25.23
N ASN A 314 -27.47 -9.18 -25.08
CA ASN A 314 -27.89 -9.75 -23.80
C ASN A 314 -28.22 -11.24 -23.96
N ASP A 315 -27.31 -12.08 -23.49
CA ASP A 315 -27.51 -13.53 -23.34
C ASP A 315 -27.73 -13.92 -21.86
N GLY A 316 -27.69 -12.93 -20.95
CA GLY A 316 -27.91 -13.09 -19.51
C GLY A 316 -29.20 -12.43 -19.02
N LYS A 317 -29.20 -12.02 -17.74
CA LYS A 317 -30.34 -11.39 -17.07
C LYS A 317 -30.15 -9.88 -16.95
N MET A 318 -31.15 -9.12 -17.36
CA MET A 318 -31.28 -7.68 -17.07
C MET A 318 -32.58 -7.44 -16.31
N ILE A 319 -32.48 -6.79 -15.15
CA ILE A 319 -33.61 -6.43 -14.29
C ILE A 319 -33.52 -4.94 -13.98
N ALA A 320 -34.58 -4.20 -14.26
CA ALA A 320 -34.79 -2.89 -13.67
C ALA A 320 -36.14 -2.91 -12.95
N LYS A 321 -36.15 -2.61 -11.65
CA LYS A 321 -37.41 -2.57 -10.89
C LYS A 321 -38.21 -1.30 -11.14
N TYR A 322 -37.56 -0.21 -11.55
CA TYR A 322 -38.21 1.05 -11.90
C TYR A 322 -37.68 1.54 -13.25
N ARG A 323 -38.58 1.59 -14.25
CA ARG A 323 -38.43 2.08 -15.65
C ARG A 323 -37.00 2.10 -16.25
N CYS A 324 -36.73 1.20 -17.20
CA CYS A 324 -35.68 1.35 -18.21
C CYS A 324 -36.03 2.42 -19.25
#